data_AF-A0A816PR99-F1
#
_entry.id   AF-A0A816PR99-F1
#
_cell.length_a   1.000
_cell.length_b   1.000
_cell.length_c   1.000
_cell.angle_alpha   90.00
_cell.angle_beta   90.00
_cell.angle_gamma   90.00
#
_symmetry.space_group_name_H-M   'P 1'
#
loop_
_entity.id
_entity.type
_entity.pdbx_description
1 polymer ?
#
loop_
_entity_poly.entity_id
_entity_poly.type
_entity_poly.pdbx_seq_one_letter_code
_entity_poly.pdbx_strand_id
1 'polypeptide(L)'
;MSLEAQHNAIEEFNTLHEVNVMIMSLKAACVGLNLVAASLVLIMDPWWNPTTEDQAIDRVHRIGQTRPVRVVRLLVSNSVEDRLLKLQVNVLCFLV
;
A
#
# COMPACT_ATOMS: atom_id res chain seq x y z
N MET A 1 -7.29 -13.33 -10.77
CA MET A 1 -6.00 -14.03 -10.98
C MET A 1 -6.06 -15.37 -10.27
N SER A 2 -5.46 -16.41 -10.84
CA SER A 2 -5.16 -17.63 -10.08
C SER A 2 -4.11 -17.31 -9.02
N LEU A 3 -4.04 -18.13 -7.96
CA LEU A 3 -3.03 -17.97 -6.90
C LEU A 3 -1.61 -18.10 -7.47
N GLU A 4 -1.42 -18.98 -8.44
CA GLU A 4 -0.15 -19.16 -9.14
C GLU A 4 0.28 -17.89 -9.90
N ALA A 5 -0.63 -17.27 -10.65
CA ALA A 5 -0.33 -16.04 -11.37
C ALA A 5 0.01 -14.88 -10.44
N GLN A 6 -0.66 -14.81 -9.28
CA GLN A 6 -0.35 -13.82 -8.25
C GLN A 6 1.05 -14.04 -7.66
N HIS A 7 1.41 -15.29 -7.35
CA HIS A 7 2.73 -15.62 -6.81
C HIS A 7 3.84 -15.29 -7.80
N ASN A 8 3.68 -15.69 -9.06
CA ASN A 8 4.66 -15.40 -10.12
C ASN A 8 4.88 -13.89 -10.30
N ALA A 9 3.80 -13.09 -10.30
CA ALA A 9 3.93 -11.64 -10.42
C ALA A 9 4.71 -10.99 -9.25
N ILE A 10 4.57 -11.53 -8.03
CA ILE A 10 5.32 -11.05 -6.86
C ILE A 10 6.79 -11.44 -6.97
N GLU A 11 7.08 -12.68 -7.38
CA GLU A 11 8.46 -13.14 -7.60
C GLU A 11 9.14 -12.33 -8.71
N GLU A 12 8.47 -12.09 -9.83
CA GLU A 12 8.96 -11.25 -10.91
C GLU A 12 9.27 -9.83 -10.43
N PHE A 13 8.37 -9.21 -9.65
CA PHE A 13 8.60 -7.88 -9.08
C PHE A 13 9.78 -7.83 -8.10
N ASN A 14 10.02 -8.91 -7.35
CA ASN A 14 11.11 -8.96 -6.37
C ASN A 14 12.48 -9.26 -7.01
N THR A 15 12.50 -9.95 -8.17
CA THR A 15 13.74 -10.48 -8.77
C THR A 15 14.17 -9.75 -10.04
N LEU A 16 13.22 -9.34 -10.88
CA LEU A 16 13.52 -8.75 -12.19
C LEU A 16 13.62 -7.23 -12.10
N HIS A 17 14.79 -6.69 -12.45
CA HIS A 17 15.01 -5.24 -12.51
C HIS A 17 14.22 -4.54 -13.63
N GLU A 18 13.67 -5.28 -14.58
CA GLU A 18 12.83 -4.74 -15.64
C GLU A 18 11.43 -4.37 -15.12
N VAL A 19 10.97 -5.02 -14.04
CA VAL A 19 9.64 -4.82 -13.46
C VAL A 19 9.72 -3.79 -12.34
N ASN A 20 9.62 -2.51 -12.71
CA ASN A 20 9.75 -1.40 -11.76
C ASN A 20 8.44 -1.00 -11.05
N VAL A 21 7.28 -1.41 -11.57
CA VAL A 21 5.97 -0.98 -11.09
C VAL A 21 5.05 -2.17 -10.91
N MET A 22 4.46 -2.27 -9.73
CA MET A 22 3.41 -3.24 -9.42
C MET A 22 2.14 -2.49 -9.02
N ILE A 23 1.02 -2.84 -9.67
CA ILE A 23 -0.29 -2.27 -9.38
C ILE A 23 -1.12 -3.32 -8.65
N MET A 24 -1.69 -2.95 -7.51
CA MET A 24 -2.58 -3.82 -6.76
C MET A 24 -3.69 -3.02 -6.10
N SER A 25 -4.80 -3.70 -5.80
CA SER A 25 -5.84 -3.11 -4.96
C SER A 25 -5.41 -3.12 -3.50
N LEU A 26 -5.92 -2.18 -2.71
CA LEU A 26 -5.65 -2.11 -1.27
C LEU A 26 -6.04 -3.42 -0.56
N LYS A 27 -7.16 -4.02 -0.96
CA LYS A 27 -7.62 -5.32 -0.43
C LYS A 27 -6.62 -6.44 -0.69
N ALA A 28 -5.97 -6.46 -1.87
CA ALA A 28 -4.95 -7.45 -2.21
C ALA A 28 -3.64 -7.22 -1.44
N ALA A 29 -3.29 -5.97 -1.13
CA ALA A 29 -2.12 -5.64 -0.33
C ALA A 29 -2.22 -6.14 1.12
N CYS A 30 -3.45 -6.25 1.66
CA CYS A 30 -3.67 -6.73 3.03
C CYS A 30 -3.46 -8.24 3.22
N VAL A 31 -3.31 -9.05 2.17
CA VAL A 31 -3.35 -10.54 2.23
C VAL A 31 -1.99 -11.20 2.57
N GLY A 32 -1.07 -10.47 3.21
CA GLY A 32 0.17 -11.03 3.76
C GLY A 32 1.37 -11.10 2.79
N LEU A 33 1.36 -10.30 1.73
CA LEU A 33 2.43 -10.28 0.71
C LEU A 33 3.76 -9.73 1.25
N ASN A 34 4.88 -10.09 0.61
CA ASN A 34 6.20 -9.53 0.91
C ASN A 34 6.68 -8.66 -0.26
N LEU A 35 6.76 -7.34 -0.04
CA LEU A 35 7.02 -6.35 -1.09
C LEU A 35 8.28 -5.53 -0.79
N VAL A 36 9.29 -6.16 -0.19
CA VAL A 36 10.57 -5.53 0.20
C VAL A 36 11.32 -4.94 -1.01
N ALA A 37 11.04 -5.39 -2.24
CA ALA A 37 11.62 -4.79 -3.44
C ALA A 37 11.05 -3.40 -3.80
N ALA A 38 9.90 -2.99 -3.23
CA ALA A 38 9.38 -1.64 -3.43
C ALA A 38 10.07 -0.65 -2.47
N SER A 39 10.30 0.59 -2.91
CA SER A 39 10.75 1.69 -2.04
C SER A 39 9.84 2.92 -2.12
N LEU A 40 8.88 2.92 -3.04
CA LEU A 40 7.90 3.98 -3.23
C LEU A 40 6.51 3.36 -3.23
N VAL A 41 5.65 3.84 -2.34
CA VAL A 41 4.24 3.47 -2.26
C VAL A 41 3.41 4.68 -2.68
N LEU A 42 2.61 4.50 -3.73
CA LEU A 42 1.66 5.50 -4.21
C LEU A 42 0.26 5.05 -3.81
N ILE A 43 -0.38 5.81 -2.93
CA ILE A 43 -1.79 5.62 -2.56
C ILE A 43 -2.59 6.60 -3.42
N MET A 44 -3.32 6.07 -4.39
CA MET A 44 -4.14 6.87 -5.31
C MET A 44 -5.51 7.21 -4.72
N ASP A 45 -6.11 6.27 -3.98
CA ASP A 45 -7.42 6.45 -3.36
C ASP A 45 -7.30 6.22 -1.85
N PRO A 46 -7.57 7.23 -1.00
CA PRO A 46 -7.55 7.06 0.44
C PRO A 46 -8.72 6.18 0.91
N TRP A 47 -8.47 5.31 1.90
CA TRP A 47 -9.46 4.35 2.42
C TRP A 47 -9.96 4.75 3.80
N TRP A 48 -11.26 4.67 4.05
CA TRP A 48 -11.87 5.18 5.28
C TRP A 48 -11.26 4.62 6.58
N ASN A 49 -10.69 3.41 6.54
CA ASN A 49 -9.99 2.80 7.66
C ASN A 49 -8.45 2.96 7.51
N PRO A 50 -7.80 3.81 8.33
CA PRO A 50 -6.36 4.07 8.23
C PRO A 50 -5.51 2.82 8.45
N THR A 51 -5.94 1.92 9.35
CA THR A 51 -5.19 0.69 9.67
C THR A 51 -5.01 -0.24 8.47
N THR A 52 -5.91 -0.16 7.47
CA THR A 52 -5.82 -0.97 6.25
C THR A 52 -4.69 -0.46 5.35
N GLU A 53 -4.52 0.86 5.26
CA GLU A 53 -3.41 1.48 4.54
C GLU A 53 -2.08 1.19 5.23
N ASP A 54 -2.03 1.35 6.56
CA ASP A 54 -0.81 1.11 7.33
C ASP A 54 -0.36 -0.35 7.18
N GLN A 55 -1.27 -1.31 7.25
CA GLN A 55 -0.95 -2.72 7.01
C GLN A 55 -0.42 -2.99 5.59
N ALA A 56 -0.90 -2.25 4.58
CA ALA A 56 -0.40 -2.36 3.22
C ALA A 56 1.01 -1.76 3.09
N ILE A 57 1.26 -0.62 3.72
CA ILE A 57 2.57 0.04 3.79
C ILE A 57 3.58 -0.87 4.51
N ASP A 58 3.18 -1.53 5.59
CA ASP A 58 4.01 -2.48 6.36
C ASP A 58 4.52 -3.66 5.52
N ARG A 59 3.88 -3.98 4.38
CA ARG A 59 4.38 -5.01 3.46
C ARG A 59 5.64 -4.59 2.72
N VAL A 60 5.82 -3.28 2.55
CA VAL A 60 6.99 -2.65 1.93
C VAL A 60 8.00 -2.25 3.01
N HIS A 61 7.51 -1.69 4.12
CA HIS A 61 8.30 -1.36 5.31
C HIS A 61 8.49 -2.60 6.19
N ARG A 62 9.12 -3.63 5.62
CA ARG A 62 9.32 -4.94 6.26
C ARG A 62 10.80 -5.24 6.49
N ILE A 63 11.07 -6.16 7.41
CA ILE A 63 12.41 -6.69 7.68
C ILE A 63 13.02 -7.19 6.36
N GLY A 64 14.21 -6.69 6.02
CA GLY A 64 14.90 -6.95 4.75
C GLY A 64 14.94 -5.75 3.82
N GLN A 65 14.17 -4.69 4.09
CA GLN A 65 14.27 -3.43 3.36
C GLN A 65 15.56 -2.69 3.70
N THR A 66 16.35 -2.35 2.69
CA THR A 66 17.60 -1.60 2.83
C THR A 66 17.50 -0.15 2.34
N ARG A 67 16.47 0.17 1.55
CA ARG A 67 16.24 1.50 0.98
C ARG A 67 15.21 2.27 1.80
N PRO A 68 15.31 3.62 1.87
CA PRO A 68 14.28 4.41 2.52
C PRO A 68 12.94 4.27 1.78
N VAL A 69 11.89 3.89 2.51
CA VAL A 69 10.54 3.77 1.96
C VAL A 69 9.85 5.13 1.99
N ARG A 70 9.35 5.58 0.83
CA ARG A 70 8.55 6.79 0.70
C ARG A 70 7.11 6.42 0.44
N VAL A 71 6.19 6.97 1.22
CA VAL A 71 4.75 6.85 0.99
C VAL A 71 4.22 8.18 0.52
N VAL A 72 3.56 8.20 -0.64
CA VAL A 72 2.93 9.39 -1.20
C VAL A 72 1.44 9.10 -1.34
N ARG A 73 0.63 9.96 -0.73
CA ARG A 73 -0.83 9.96 -0.90
C ARG A 73 -1.18 11.03 -1.92
N LEU A 74 -1.85 10.64 -2.99
CA LEU A 74 -2.40 11.57 -3.97
C LEU A 74 -3.78 11.97 -3.48
N LEU A 75 -4.00 13.27 -3.30
CA LEU A 75 -5.24 13.83 -2.79
C LEU A 75 -5.66 15.02 -3.63
N VAL A 76 -6.95 15.10 -3.92
CA VAL A 76 -7.60 16.19 -4.64
C VAL A 76 -8.31 17.10 -3.64
N SER A 77 -7.85 18.36 -3.58
CA SER A 77 -8.45 19.38 -2.71
C SER A 77 -9.89 19.71 -3.10
N ASN A 78 -10.72 20.05 -2.10
CA ASN A 78 -12.14 20.38 -2.26
C ASN A 78 -12.97 19.23 -2.85
N SER A 79 -12.59 17.99 -2.55
CA SER A 79 -13.26 16.78 -3.03
C SER A 79 -13.87 15.97 -1.86
N VAL A 80 -14.43 14.80 -2.19
CA VAL A 80 -14.94 13.86 -1.18
C VAL A 80 -13.82 13.36 -0.26
N GLU A 81 -12.57 13.37 -0.73
CA GLU A 81 -11.40 12.88 -0.01
C GLU A 81 -11.14 13.70 1.27
N ASP A 82 -11.42 15.00 1.27
CA ASP A 82 -11.30 15.85 2.48
C ASP A 82 -12.21 15.37 3.62
N ARG A 83 -13.39 14.85 3.27
CA ARG A 83 -14.32 14.27 4.26
C ARG A 83 -13.82 12.92 4.73
N LEU A 84 -13.22 12.15 3.84
CA LEU A 84 -12.68 10.82 4.13
C LEU A 84 -11.46 10.90 5.06
N LEU A 85 -10.57 11.88 4.87
CA LEU A 85 -9.47 12.17 5.79
C LEU A 85 -9.96 12.55 7.19
N LYS A 86 -11.02 13.38 7.28
CA LYS A 86 -11.64 13.70 8.58
C LYS A 86 -12.23 12.45 9.26
N LEU A 87 -12.83 11.55 8.47
CA LEU A 87 -13.31 10.27 8.99
C LEU A 87 -12.17 9.39 9.51
N GLN A 88 -11.06 9.28 8.76
CA GLN A 88 -9.89 8.53 9.20
C GLN A 88 -9.36 9.04 10.54
N VAL A 89 -9.23 10.36 10.72
CA VAL A 89 -8.76 10.96 11.99
C VAL A 89 -9.70 10.63 13.14
N ASN A 90 -11.02 10.75 12.92
CA ASN A 90 -12.00 10.43 13.96
C ASN A 90 -11.95 8.94 14.35
N VAL A 91 -11.91 8.05 13.36
CA VAL A 91 -11.81 6.60 13.59
C VAL A 91 -10.51 6.24 14.32
N LEU A 92 -9.40 6.88 13.96
CA LEU A 92 -8.11 6.67 14.63
C LEU A 92 -8.19 7.10 16.11
N CYS A 93 -8.84 8.22 16.41
CA CYS A 93 -9.04 8.71 17.78
C CYS A 93 -9.93 7.81 18.64
N PHE A 94 -10.75 6.95 18.04
CA PHE A 94 -11.55 5.95 18.76
C PHE A 94 -10.83 4.62 18.98
N LEU A 95 -9.74 4.36 18.24
CA LEU A 95 -8.99 3.11 18.27
C LEU A 95 -7.69 3.20 19.08
N VAL A 96 -7.35 4.38 19.61
CA VAL A 96 -6.21 4.65 20.51
C VAL A 96 -6.75 5.20 21.82
#